data_AF-A0A372QVW5-F1
#
_entry.id   AF-A0A372QVW5-F1
#
_cell.length_a   1.000
_cell.length_b   1.000
_cell.length_c   1.000
_cell.angle_alpha   90.00
_cell.angle_beta   90.00
_cell.angle_gamma   90.00
#
_symmetry.space_group_name_H-M   'P 1'
#
loop_
_entity.id
_entity.type
_entity.pdbx_description
1 polymer ?
#
loop_
_entity_poly.entity_id
_entity_poly.type
_entity_poly.pdbx_seq_one_letter_code
_entity_poly.pdbx_strand_id
1 'polypeptide(L)'
;MKVVLSEEEKKMFLNHMVELKRVGTRDPFAKLTKIFAYNARQLCHYWRNYLDPEVCQHNLYDYEKRFIDNWISLNRTEDGTICWKNLRQDLKNQFGLYRSENMLKNHWYSKQRCKRGTDNDVILSSPSNITNIPTSTRTFTTYNYPFTSSPQNRPSLPAISYIFNNPSDSTVDLPRPLFYQQNLYVLPTLQPPLTQEKLKWPKLPSNV
;
A
#
# COMPACT_ATOMS: atom_id res chain seq x y z
N MET A 1 -4.67 3.53 8.37
CA MET A 1 -4.35 3.15 9.76
C MET A 1 -3.85 1.71 9.76
N LYS A 2 -2.59 1.48 10.17
CA LYS A 2 -2.00 0.14 10.31
C LYS A 2 -2.59 -0.50 11.57
N VAL A 3 -3.04 -1.75 11.47
CA VAL A 3 -3.47 -2.52 12.65
C VAL A 3 -2.21 -2.81 13.48
N VAL A 4 -2.21 -2.35 14.73
CA VAL A 4 -1.14 -2.62 15.69
C VAL A 4 -1.81 -3.33 16.86
N LEU A 5 -1.76 -4.66 16.84
CA LEU A 5 -2.19 -5.49 17.95
C LEU A 5 -1.00 -5.74 18.88
N SER A 6 -1.24 -5.72 20.20
CA SER A 6 -0.28 -6.19 21.21
C SER A 6 -0.03 -7.70 21.05
N GLU A 7 1.04 -8.23 21.63
CA GLU A 7 1.31 -9.67 21.54
C GLU A 7 0.20 -10.51 22.21
N GLU A 8 -0.38 -10.00 23.29
CA GLU A 8 -1.52 -10.60 23.99
C GLU A 8 -2.77 -10.60 23.09
N GLU A 9 -3.04 -9.47 22.44
CA GLU A 9 -4.16 -9.33 21.51
C GLU A 9 -4.00 -10.25 20.28
N LYS A 10 -2.77 -10.41 19.77
CA LYS A 10 -2.47 -11.36 18.68
C LYS A 10 -2.75 -12.81 19.10
N LYS A 11 -2.36 -13.19 20.32
CA LYS A 11 -2.65 -14.54 20.87
C LYS A 11 -4.14 -14.76 21.01
N MET A 12 -4.89 -13.78 21.55
CA MET A 12 -6.35 -13.85 21.61
C MET A 12 -6.97 -13.95 20.21
N PHE A 13 -6.48 -13.16 19.25
CA PHE A 13 -6.95 -13.20 17.87
C PHE A 13 -6.78 -14.60 17.25
N LEU A 14 -5.60 -15.21 17.43
CA LEU A 14 -5.30 -16.56 16.95
C LEU A 14 -6.23 -17.60 17.57
N ASN A 15 -6.44 -17.55 18.90
CA ASN A 15 -7.33 -18.46 19.60
C ASN A 15 -8.77 -18.35 19.06
N HIS A 16 -9.31 -17.13 18.98
CA HIS A 16 -10.64 -16.91 18.42
C HIS A 16 -10.74 -17.39 16.97
N MET A 17 -9.71 -17.20 16.14
CA MET A 17 -9.70 -17.70 14.77
C MET A 17 -9.74 -19.22 14.69
N VAL A 18 -9.02 -19.93 15.57
CA VAL A 18 -9.05 -21.40 15.65
C VAL A 18 -10.44 -21.88 16.05
N GLU A 19 -11.03 -21.28 17.08
CA GLU A 19 -12.38 -21.61 17.53
C GLU A 19 -13.44 -21.33 16.45
N LEU A 20 -13.34 -20.19 15.76
CA LEU A 20 -14.26 -19.86 14.67
C LEU A 20 -14.14 -20.80 13.47
N LYS A 21 -12.93 -21.30 13.18
CA LYS A 21 -12.69 -22.34 12.16
C LYS A 21 -13.31 -23.68 12.58
N ARG A 22 -13.18 -24.09 13.85
CA ARG A 22 -13.78 -25.31 14.40
C ARG A 22 -15.30 -25.30 14.30
N VAL A 23 -15.93 -24.17 14.63
CA VAL A 23 -17.38 -24.00 14.58
C VAL A 23 -17.91 -23.85 13.14
N GLY A 24 -17.04 -23.63 12.15
CA GLY A 24 -17.45 -23.46 10.75
C GLY A 24 -18.20 -22.14 10.51
N THR A 25 -17.80 -21.06 11.17
CA THR A 25 -18.47 -19.76 11.01
C THR A 25 -18.21 -19.16 9.62
N ARG A 26 -19.27 -18.73 8.92
CA ARG A 26 -19.19 -18.08 7.59
C ARG A 26 -18.37 -16.78 7.58
N ASP A 27 -18.61 -15.91 8.57
CA ASP A 27 -17.98 -14.58 8.66
C ASP A 27 -17.18 -14.41 9.98
N PRO A 28 -15.99 -15.03 10.09
CA PRO A 28 -15.21 -14.99 11.32
C PRO A 28 -14.79 -13.57 11.71
N PHE A 29 -14.41 -12.75 10.72
CA PHE A 29 -13.96 -11.37 10.96
C PHE A 29 -15.06 -10.45 11.48
N ALA A 30 -16.33 -10.66 11.10
CA ALA A 30 -17.46 -9.88 11.61
C ALA A 30 -17.79 -10.18 13.08
N LYS A 31 -17.44 -11.37 13.57
CA LYS A 31 -17.49 -11.67 15.02
C LYS A 31 -16.31 -11.02 15.74
N LEU A 32 -15.14 -11.03 15.12
CA LEU A 32 -13.93 -10.42 15.70
C LEU A 32 -14.05 -8.90 15.85
N THR A 33 -14.78 -8.19 14.99
CA THR A 33 -15.03 -6.75 15.17
C THR A 33 -15.80 -6.40 16.43
N LYS A 34 -16.50 -7.37 17.05
CA LYS A 34 -17.17 -7.15 18.34
C LYS A 34 -16.22 -7.23 19.53
N ILE A 35 -15.07 -7.88 19.33
CA ILE A 35 -14.07 -8.13 20.37
C ILE A 35 -12.93 -7.10 20.24
N PHE A 36 -12.52 -6.81 19.01
CA PHE A 36 -11.43 -5.90 18.69
C PHE A 36 -11.96 -4.58 18.15
N ALA A 37 -11.33 -3.46 18.52
CA ALA A 37 -11.67 -2.11 18.05
C ALA A 37 -11.23 -1.81 16.59
N TYR A 38 -11.28 -2.83 15.72
CA TYR A 38 -10.85 -2.74 14.33
C TYR A 38 -11.96 -3.22 13.39
N ASN A 39 -11.95 -2.68 12.17
CA ASN A 39 -12.91 -3.09 11.14
C ASN A 39 -12.62 -4.50 10.62
N ALA A 40 -13.65 -5.21 10.17
CA ALA A 40 -13.52 -6.58 9.65
C ALA A 40 -12.51 -6.67 8.49
N ARG A 41 -12.50 -5.64 7.62
CA ARG A 41 -11.54 -5.52 6.52
C ARG A 41 -10.10 -5.40 7.02
N GLN A 42 -9.87 -4.61 8.06
CA GLN A 42 -8.55 -4.43 8.65
C GLN A 42 -8.06 -5.74 9.29
N LEU A 43 -8.93 -6.44 10.01
CA LEU A 43 -8.62 -7.73 10.63
C LEU A 43 -8.35 -8.82 9.59
N CYS A 44 -9.17 -8.90 8.54
CA CYS A 44 -8.97 -9.84 7.42
C CYS A 44 -7.64 -9.57 6.70
N HIS A 45 -7.34 -8.30 6.43
CA HIS A 45 -6.06 -7.92 5.83
C HIS A 45 -4.89 -8.26 6.76
N TYR A 46 -5.02 -8.00 8.06
CA TYR A 46 -3.98 -8.30 9.03
C TYR A 46 -3.72 -9.81 9.13
N TRP A 47 -4.79 -10.62 9.21
CA TRP A 47 -4.70 -12.08 9.23
C TRP A 47 -3.91 -12.62 8.03
N ARG A 48 -4.37 -12.30 6.81
CA ARG A 48 -3.81 -12.84 5.56
C ARG A 48 -2.34 -12.47 5.31
N ASN A 49 -1.82 -11.46 5.99
CA ASN A 49 -0.47 -10.95 5.78
C ASN A 49 0.48 -11.24 6.94
N TYR A 50 -0.01 -11.31 8.18
CA TYR A 50 0.83 -11.26 9.39
C TYR A 50 0.47 -12.25 10.49
N LEU A 51 -0.72 -12.86 10.51
CA LEU A 51 -1.09 -13.81 11.58
C LEU A 51 -1.33 -15.23 11.07
N ASP A 52 -1.63 -15.41 9.80
CA ASP A 52 -1.93 -16.73 9.26
C ASP A 52 -0.72 -17.66 9.42
N PRO A 53 -0.83 -18.78 10.17
CA PRO A 53 0.28 -19.72 10.39
C PRO A 53 0.78 -20.37 9.10
N GLU A 54 -0.08 -20.48 8.09
CA GLU A 54 0.31 -21.03 6.79
C GLU A 54 1.19 -20.07 5.98
N VAL A 55 1.19 -18.77 6.34
CA VAL A 55 1.95 -17.75 5.62
C VAL A 55 3.33 -17.59 6.25
N CYS A 56 4.37 -17.86 5.47
CA CYS A 56 5.75 -17.65 5.91
C CYS A 56 6.04 -16.15 6.07
N GLN A 57 6.36 -15.75 7.31
CA GLN A 57 6.60 -14.36 7.71
C GLN A 57 8.06 -13.94 7.58
N HIS A 58 8.97 -14.88 7.29
CA HIS A 58 10.36 -14.56 7.06
C HIS A 58 10.51 -13.58 5.88
N ASN A 59 11.64 -12.88 5.82
CA ASN A 59 11.96 -12.08 4.64
C ASN A 59 12.12 -12.98 3.41
N LEU A 60 11.94 -12.39 2.22
CA LEU A 60 12.25 -13.09 0.97
C LEU A 60 13.75 -13.39 0.90
N TYR A 61 14.09 -14.63 0.62
CA TYR A 61 15.46 -15.03 0.34
C TYR A 61 15.89 -14.56 -1.05
N ASP A 62 17.19 -14.46 -1.29
CA ASP A 62 17.70 -13.92 -2.56
C ASP A 62 17.35 -14.79 -3.76
N TYR A 63 17.24 -16.11 -3.59
CA TYR A 63 16.76 -17.01 -4.63
C TYR A 63 15.27 -16.77 -4.97
N GLU A 64 14.43 -16.49 -3.97
CA GLU A 64 13.02 -16.15 -4.20
C GLU A 64 12.88 -14.81 -4.91
N LYS A 65 13.69 -13.82 -4.53
CA LYS A 65 13.71 -12.50 -5.21
C LYS A 65 14.04 -12.66 -6.70
N ARG A 66 15.09 -13.43 -7.01
CA ARG A 66 15.48 -13.75 -8.39
C ARG A 66 14.37 -14.48 -9.14
N PHE A 67 13.71 -15.43 -8.49
CA PHE A 67 12.57 -16.13 -9.07
C PHE A 67 11.41 -15.18 -9.38
N ILE A 68 11.03 -14.31 -8.44
CA ILE A 68 9.98 -13.31 -8.63
C ILE A 68 10.29 -12.40 -9.81
N ASP A 69 11.52 -11.91 -9.89
CA ASP A 69 11.97 -11.06 -10.99
C ASP A 69 11.85 -11.76 -12.35
N ASN A 70 12.33 -13.00 -12.44
CA ASN A 70 12.28 -13.79 -13.67
C ASN A 70 10.83 -14.12 -14.06
N TRP A 71 10.03 -14.55 -13.10
CA TRP A 71 8.63 -14.88 -13.32
C TRP A 71 7.87 -13.67 -13.85
N ILE A 72 8.09 -12.48 -13.27
CA ILE A 72 7.43 -11.25 -13.73
C ILE A 72 7.91 -10.87 -15.13
N SER A 73 9.20 -11.03 -15.47
CA SER A 73 9.65 -10.74 -16.84
C SER A 73 9.02 -11.63 -17.90
N LEU A 74 8.66 -12.88 -17.56
CA LEU A 74 8.08 -13.84 -18.51
C LEU A 74 6.55 -13.80 -18.57
N ASN A 75 5.88 -13.47 -17.47
CA ASN A 75 4.42 -13.59 -17.34
C ASN A 75 3.70 -12.24 -17.22
N ARG A 76 4.42 -11.13 -17.35
CA ARG A 76 3.80 -9.81 -17.40
C ARG A 76 3.11 -9.65 -18.76
N THR A 77 1.84 -9.29 -18.72
CA THR A 77 1.04 -9.00 -19.91
C THR A 77 1.50 -7.71 -20.59
N GLU A 78 1.12 -7.51 -21.86
CA GLU A 78 1.53 -6.34 -22.66
C GLU A 78 1.10 -5.01 -22.03
N ASP A 79 -0.04 -4.98 -21.34
CA ASP A 79 -0.56 -3.86 -20.53
C ASP A 79 0.24 -3.62 -19.24
N GLY A 80 1.18 -4.50 -18.93
CA GLY A 80 2.03 -4.44 -17.76
C GLY A 80 1.40 -5.01 -16.49
N THR A 81 0.24 -5.67 -16.57
CA THR A 81 -0.46 -6.30 -15.44
C THR A 81 0.30 -7.54 -14.94
N ILE A 82 0.28 -7.74 -13.62
CA ILE A 82 0.95 -8.87 -12.95
C ILE A 82 -0.09 -9.68 -12.18
N CYS A 83 -0.23 -10.95 -12.54
CA CYS A 83 -1.11 -11.90 -11.87
C CYS A 83 -0.48 -12.42 -10.57
N TRP A 84 -0.56 -11.63 -9.49
CA TRP A 84 0.06 -11.95 -8.20
C TRP A 84 -0.37 -13.30 -7.60
N LYS A 85 -1.61 -13.74 -7.84
CA LYS A 85 -2.12 -15.04 -7.37
C LYS A 85 -1.34 -16.20 -7.99
N ASN A 86 -1.06 -16.13 -9.29
CA ASN A 86 -0.33 -17.17 -10.01
C ASN A 86 1.13 -17.20 -9.56
N LEU A 87 1.78 -16.03 -9.53
CA LEU A 87 3.14 -15.90 -9.00
C LEU A 87 3.28 -16.50 -7.60
N ARG A 88 2.32 -16.21 -6.72
CA ARG A 88 2.31 -16.74 -5.35
C ARG A 88 2.18 -18.27 -5.32
N GLN A 89 1.35 -18.84 -6.19
CA GLN A 89 1.17 -20.28 -6.27
C GLN A 89 2.43 -20.96 -6.84
N ASP A 90 3.03 -20.40 -7.89
CA ASP A 90 4.25 -20.96 -8.49
C ASP A 90 5.43 -20.89 -7.52
N LEU A 91 5.54 -19.81 -6.75
CA LEU A 91 6.55 -19.68 -5.70
C LEU A 91 6.36 -20.72 -4.59
N LYS A 92 5.11 -21.02 -4.21
CA LYS A 92 4.79 -22.12 -3.29
C LYS A 92 5.18 -23.47 -3.90
N ASN A 93 4.90 -23.70 -5.18
CA ASN A 93 5.22 -24.95 -5.86
C ASN A 93 6.74 -25.18 -5.98
N GLN A 94 7.52 -24.10 -6.15
CA GLN A 94 8.98 -24.16 -6.31
C GLN A 94 9.73 -24.31 -4.98
N PHE A 95 9.36 -23.52 -3.96
CA PHE A 95 10.12 -23.45 -2.70
C PHE A 95 9.40 -24.06 -1.50
N GLY A 96 8.15 -24.51 -1.66
CA GLY A 96 7.31 -25.01 -0.56
C GLY A 96 6.82 -23.91 0.40
N LEU A 97 7.28 -22.67 0.24
CA LEU A 97 6.98 -21.56 1.14
C LEU A 97 5.82 -20.71 0.62
N TYR A 98 4.75 -20.62 1.41
CA TYR A 98 3.62 -19.77 1.07
C TYR A 98 3.85 -18.34 1.56
N ARG A 99 4.37 -17.48 0.68
CA ARG A 99 4.60 -16.06 0.98
C ARG A 99 3.32 -15.23 0.87
N SER A 100 3.20 -14.13 1.62
CA SER A 100 2.06 -13.22 1.47
C SER A 100 2.12 -12.44 0.15
N GLU A 101 0.96 -12.14 -0.44
CA GLU A 101 0.88 -11.35 -1.67
C GLU A 101 1.48 -9.94 -1.47
N ASN A 102 1.29 -9.36 -0.30
CA ASN A 102 1.84 -8.07 0.08
C ASN A 102 3.38 -8.07 0.05
N MET A 103 4.02 -9.18 0.44
CA MET A 103 5.48 -9.28 0.43
C MET A 103 6.04 -9.30 -1.00
N LEU A 104 5.40 -10.01 -1.91
CA LEU A 104 5.76 -10.03 -3.34
C LEU A 104 5.63 -8.63 -3.96
N LYS A 105 4.50 -7.97 -3.71
CA LYS A 105 4.24 -6.60 -4.15
C LYS A 105 5.28 -5.62 -3.61
N ASN A 106 5.58 -5.70 -2.31
CA ASN A 106 6.55 -4.82 -1.67
C ASN A 106 7.94 -4.99 -2.29
N HIS A 107 8.37 -6.23 -2.56
CA HIS A 107 9.65 -6.47 -3.22
C HIS A 107 9.69 -5.83 -4.61
N TRP A 108 8.70 -6.15 -5.45
CA TRP A 108 8.65 -5.64 -6.82
C TRP A 108 8.59 -4.11 -6.88
N TYR A 109 7.63 -3.49 -6.18
CA TYR A 109 7.46 -2.03 -6.24
C TYR A 109 8.63 -1.28 -5.59
N SER A 110 9.28 -1.85 -4.57
CA SER A 110 10.49 -1.24 -4.02
C SER A 110 11.62 -1.24 -5.04
N LYS A 111 11.81 -2.35 -5.76
CA LYS A 111 12.77 -2.43 -6.86
C LYS A 111 12.46 -1.43 -7.98
N GLN A 112 11.18 -1.27 -8.36
CA GLN A 112 10.77 -0.32 -9.39
C GLN A 112 11.04 1.14 -8.99
N ARG A 113 10.87 1.50 -7.70
CA ARG A 113 11.20 2.84 -7.22
C ARG A 113 12.70 3.12 -7.27
N CYS A 114 13.55 2.13 -6.96
CA CYS A 114 15.01 2.28 -7.05
C CYS A 114 15.49 2.50 -8.49
N LYS A 115 14.89 1.81 -9.47
CA LYS A 115 15.27 1.95 -10.90
C LYS A 115 15.04 3.35 -11.47
N ARG A 116 14.02 4.06 -10.98
CA ARG A 116 13.69 5.42 -11.45
C ARG A 116 14.66 6.50 -10.97
N GLY A 117 15.52 6.17 -9.99
CA GLY A 117 16.52 7.10 -9.45
C GLY A 117 17.88 7.05 -10.15
N THR A 118 18.13 6.06 -11.01
CA THR A 118 19.47 5.79 -11.57
C THR A 118 19.69 6.26 -13.00
N ASP A 119 18.67 6.76 -13.70
CA ASP A 119 18.80 7.19 -15.10
C ASP A 119 19.52 8.56 -15.29
N ASN A 120 20.00 9.20 -14.20
CA ASN A 120 20.74 10.46 -14.26
C ASN A 120 22.21 10.36 -13.84
N ASP A 121 22.74 9.18 -13.51
CA ASP A 121 24.16 9.05 -13.12
C ASP A 121 24.95 8.30 -14.19
N VAL A 122 25.73 9.07 -14.94
CA VAL A 122 26.63 8.61 -15.99
C VAL A 122 27.67 7.67 -15.39
N ILE A 123 27.85 6.55 -16.07
CA ILE A 123 28.87 5.52 -15.88
C ILE A 123 30.25 6.14 -15.59
N LEU A 124 30.83 5.84 -14.43
CA LEU A 124 32.27 5.82 -14.25
C LEU A 124 32.69 4.42 -13.78
N SER A 125 32.92 3.54 -14.74
CA SER A 125 33.67 2.30 -14.50
C SER A 125 35.15 2.64 -14.42
N SER A 126 35.81 2.31 -13.31
CA SER A 126 37.23 1.91 -13.28
C SER A 126 37.58 1.14 -12.00
N PRO A 127 38.61 0.27 -12.04
CA PRO A 127 38.61 -0.99 -11.31
C PRO A 127 39.44 -0.99 -10.01
N SER A 128 38.98 -1.82 -9.06
CA SER A 128 39.69 -2.56 -7.98
C SER A 128 41.08 -2.11 -7.49
N ASN A 129 41.17 -1.64 -6.24
CA ASN A 129 41.71 -2.35 -5.05
C ASN A 129 42.33 -1.42 -3.98
N ILE A 130 42.28 -1.93 -2.74
CA ILE A 130 43.07 -1.63 -1.52
C ILE A 130 42.46 -0.66 -0.48
N THR A 131 42.10 -1.31 0.64
CA THR A 131 41.98 -0.88 2.04
C THR A 131 42.42 0.54 2.40
N ASN A 132 41.55 1.28 3.11
CA ASN A 132 41.77 1.85 4.45
C ASN A 132 40.49 2.53 4.97
N ILE A 133 40.13 2.26 6.23
CA ILE A 133 39.07 2.97 6.99
C ILE A 133 39.70 4.27 7.54
N PRO A 134 38.98 5.41 7.60
CA PRO A 134 38.28 5.72 8.86
C PRO A 134 36.93 6.46 8.70
N THR A 135 36.06 6.24 9.69
CA THR A 135 35.08 7.17 10.28
C THR A 135 34.33 8.12 9.34
N SER A 136 33.11 7.74 8.96
CA SER A 136 32.18 8.62 8.22
C SER A 136 31.31 9.44 9.19
N THR A 137 31.71 10.69 9.39
CA THR A 137 30.84 11.76 9.87
C THR A 137 29.73 11.98 8.85
N ARG A 138 28.48 11.75 9.25
CA ARG A 138 27.29 11.89 8.42
C ARG A 138 27.03 13.38 8.11
N THR A 139 27.58 13.88 7.01
CA THR A 139 27.19 15.15 6.41
C THR A 139 25.90 14.95 5.60
N PHE A 140 24.88 15.74 5.91
CA PHE A 140 23.68 15.83 5.08
C PHE A 140 24.02 16.71 3.88
N THR A 141 24.16 16.10 2.70
CA THR A 141 24.30 16.84 1.45
C THR A 141 22.97 17.48 1.08
N THR A 142 22.93 18.81 1.23
CA THR A 142 21.91 19.68 0.64
C THR A 142 21.90 19.48 -0.87
N TYR A 143 20.83 18.91 -1.40
CA TYR A 143 20.60 18.84 -2.83
C TYR A 143 20.35 20.25 -3.37
N ASN A 144 21.35 20.82 -4.04
CA ASN A 144 21.18 22.04 -4.81
C ASN A 144 20.44 21.70 -6.10
N TYR A 145 19.16 22.07 -6.17
CA TYR A 145 18.40 22.07 -7.42
C TYR A 145 18.79 23.31 -8.24
N PRO A 146 19.13 23.18 -9.53
CA PRO A 146 19.23 24.32 -10.42
C PRO A 146 17.81 24.83 -10.70
N PHE A 147 17.50 25.99 -10.09
CA PHE A 147 16.25 26.71 -10.29
C PHE A 147 16.20 27.25 -11.72
N THR A 148 15.28 26.72 -12.52
CA THR A 148 14.91 27.27 -13.82
C THR A 148 14.20 28.61 -13.60
N SER A 149 14.66 29.64 -14.31
CA SER A 149 14.16 31.00 -14.26
C SER A 149 12.64 31.06 -14.48
N SER A 150 11.93 31.47 -13.44
CA SER A 150 10.51 31.87 -13.47
C SER A 150 10.41 33.41 -13.40
N PRO A 151 9.34 34.02 -13.92
CA PRO A 151 9.33 35.41 -14.37
C PRO A 151 9.53 36.42 -13.24
N GLN A 152 10.26 37.50 -13.56
CA GLN A 152 10.86 38.50 -12.65
C GLN A 152 9.88 39.36 -11.81
N ASN A 153 8.61 39.00 -11.68
CA ASN A 153 7.62 39.82 -10.96
C ASN A 153 6.86 39.00 -9.90
N ARG A 154 7.59 38.39 -8.96
CA ARG A 154 7.00 37.92 -7.70
C ARG A 154 7.66 38.62 -6.52
N PRO A 155 6.89 39.21 -5.58
CA PRO A 155 7.46 39.73 -4.36
C PRO A 155 8.15 38.60 -3.58
N SER A 156 9.35 38.89 -3.06
CA SER A 156 10.11 37.94 -2.24
C SER A 156 9.32 37.62 -0.97
N LEU A 157 9.02 36.34 -0.75
CA LEU A 157 8.36 35.90 0.48
C LEU A 157 9.33 35.99 1.66
N PRO A 158 8.88 36.38 2.86
CA PRO A 158 9.72 36.42 4.05
C PRO A 158 10.15 35.02 4.47
N ALA A 159 11.29 34.95 5.16
CA ALA A 159 11.80 33.70 5.72
C ALA A 159 10.80 33.07 6.70
N ILE A 160 10.75 31.74 6.71
CA ILE A 160 9.83 30.95 7.56
C ILE A 160 9.97 31.33 9.05
N SER A 161 11.19 31.63 9.51
CA SER A 161 11.46 32.05 10.88
C SER A 161 10.76 33.36 11.26
N TYR A 162 10.61 34.30 10.31
CA TYR A 162 9.94 35.57 10.55
C TYR A 162 8.43 35.38 10.76
N ILE A 163 7.80 34.50 9.96
CA ILE A 163 6.36 34.18 10.05
C ILE A 163 6.01 33.60 11.43
N PHE A 164 6.85 32.71 11.96
CA PHE A 164 6.61 32.12 13.28
C PHE A 164 6.77 33.11 14.43
N ASN A 165 7.65 34.10 14.28
CA ASN A 165 7.93 35.07 15.32
C ASN A 165 6.94 36.25 15.34
N ASN A 166 6.30 36.56 14.21
CA ASN A 166 5.36 37.68 14.08
C ASN A 166 4.02 37.24 13.45
N PRO A 167 3.19 36.48 14.19
CA PRO A 167 1.95 35.91 13.66
C PRO A 167 0.83 36.93 13.39
N SER A 168 1.00 38.19 13.81
CA SER A 168 -0.02 39.25 13.72
C SER A 168 0.29 40.31 12.66
N ASP A 169 1.38 40.16 11.89
CA ASP A 169 1.75 41.14 10.87
C ASP A 169 0.91 40.95 9.59
N SER A 170 -0.08 41.83 9.41
CA SER A 170 -1.00 41.83 8.27
C SER A 170 -0.38 42.36 6.97
N THR A 171 0.88 42.78 6.97
CA THR A 171 1.59 43.23 5.76
C THR A 171 2.16 42.09 4.92
N VAL A 172 2.22 40.87 5.49
CA VAL A 172 2.70 39.68 4.81
C VAL A 172 1.55 38.98 4.09
N ASP A 173 1.43 39.22 2.79
CA ASP A 173 0.44 38.58 1.93
C ASP A 173 0.87 37.12 1.63
N LEU A 174 0.55 36.22 2.56
CA LEU A 174 0.83 34.78 2.42
C LEU A 174 -0.08 34.17 1.33
N PRO A 175 0.46 33.39 0.39
CA PRO A 175 -0.37 32.70 -0.60
C PRO A 175 -1.38 31.81 0.13
N ARG A 176 -2.67 32.00 -0.20
CA ARG A 176 -3.77 31.23 0.37
C ARG A 176 -3.44 29.73 0.22
N PRO A 177 -3.44 28.94 1.30
CA PRO A 177 -3.22 27.50 1.18
C PRO A 177 -4.26 26.96 0.20
N LEU A 178 -3.78 26.25 -0.82
CA LEU A 178 -4.64 25.44 -1.68
C LEU A 178 -5.18 24.30 -0.81
N PHE A 179 -6.22 24.60 -0.03
CA PHE A 179 -7.20 23.57 0.28
C PHE A 179 -7.63 23.06 -1.08
N TYR A 180 -7.27 21.81 -1.39
CA TYR A 180 -7.90 21.07 -2.47
C TYR A 180 -9.39 21.28 -2.29
N GLN A 181 -9.98 22.13 -3.13
CA GLN A 181 -11.41 22.23 -3.25
C GLN A 181 -11.83 20.82 -3.62
N GLN A 182 -12.49 20.16 -2.68
CA GLN A 182 -13.32 19.00 -2.99
C GLN A 182 -14.35 19.55 -3.95
N ASN A 183 -14.06 19.44 -5.25
CA ASN A 183 -15.04 19.61 -6.28
C ASN A 183 -16.14 18.59 -5.96
N LEU A 184 -17.23 19.06 -5.39
CA LEU A 184 -18.52 18.40 -5.43
C LEU A 184 -19.01 18.48 -6.88
N TYR A 185 -18.35 17.73 -7.77
CA TYR A 185 -19.00 17.28 -8.98
C TYR A 185 -20.06 16.29 -8.52
N VAL A 186 -21.30 16.77 -8.47
CA VAL A 186 -22.50 15.94 -8.46
C VAL A 186 -22.35 14.96 -9.62
N LEU A 187 -22.08 13.69 -9.32
CA LEU A 187 -22.18 12.62 -10.31
C LEU A 187 -23.61 12.64 -10.87
N PRO A 188 -23.81 12.47 -12.19
CA PRO A 188 -25.13 12.17 -12.71
C PRO A 188 -25.59 10.86 -12.06
N THR A 189 -26.66 10.91 -11.28
CA THR A 189 -27.34 9.72 -10.80
C THR A 189 -27.94 9.01 -12.01
N LEU A 190 -27.28 7.97 -12.50
CA LEU A 190 -27.94 6.91 -13.28
C LEU A 190 -28.74 6.04 -12.29
N GLN A 191 -29.85 6.59 -11.79
CA GLN A 191 -30.92 5.77 -11.25
C GLN A 191 -31.73 5.23 -12.43
N PRO A 192 -31.89 3.91 -12.60
CA PRO A 192 -32.93 3.41 -13.48
C PRO A 192 -34.30 3.83 -12.93
N PRO A 193 -35.29 4.17 -13.78
CA PRO A 193 -36.64 4.44 -13.32
C PRO A 193 -37.17 3.18 -12.62
N LEU A 194 -37.69 3.34 -11.41
CA LEU A 194 -38.56 2.35 -10.77
C LEU A 194 -39.87 2.27 -11.56
N THR A 195 -39.90 1.51 -12.64
CA THR A 195 -41.15 0.98 -13.17
C THR A 195 -41.63 -0.09 -12.19
N GLN A 196 -42.69 0.24 -11.45
CA GLN A 196 -43.47 -0.74 -10.70
C GLN A 196 -44.13 -1.71 -11.67
N GLU A 197 -43.42 -2.76 -12.06
CA GLU A 197 -44.09 -3.94 -12.62
C GLU A 197 -44.75 -4.71 -11.49
N LYS A 198 -46.08 -4.74 -11.57
CA LYS A 198 -46.98 -5.51 -10.71
C LYS A 198 -46.64 -7.01 -10.82
N LEU A 199 -45.85 -7.51 -9.89
CA LEU A 199 -45.62 -8.95 -9.72
C LEU A 199 -46.96 -9.65 -9.49
N LYS A 200 -47.43 -10.34 -10.54
CA LYS A 200 -48.58 -11.23 -10.52
C LYS A 200 -48.17 -12.49 -9.76
N TRP A 201 -48.75 -12.73 -8.59
CA TRP A 201 -48.54 -13.96 -7.84
C TRP A 201 -48.98 -15.19 -8.66
N PRO A 202 -48.20 -16.28 -8.70
CA PRO A 202 -48.66 -17.53 -9.27
C PRO A 202 -49.77 -18.13 -8.38
N LYS A 203 -50.90 -18.48 -9.02
CA LYS A 203 -51.99 -19.21 -8.37
C LYS A 203 -51.48 -20.61 -7.99
N LEU A 204 -51.64 -21.00 -6.72
CA LEU A 204 -51.51 -22.41 -6.33
C LEU A 204 -52.61 -23.24 -7.02
N PRO A 205 -52.33 -24.50 -7.42
CA PRO A 205 -53.35 -25.41 -7.87
C PRO A 205 -54.26 -25.80 -6.68
N SER A 206 -55.57 -25.66 -6.89
CA SER A 206 -56.58 -26.28 -6.05
C SER A 206 -56.53 -27.78 -6.28
N ASN A 207 -56.12 -28.55 -5.27
CA ASN A 207 -56.37 -29.99 -5.27
C ASN A 207 -57.88 -30.21 -5.16
N VAL A 208 -58.38 -31.05 -6.07
CA VAL A 208 -59.70 -31.68 -6.04
C VAL A 208 -59.61 -32.93 -5.19
#